data_AF-A0A7D5M1J1-F1
#
_entry.id   AF-A0A7D5M1J1-F1
#
_cell.length_a   1.000
_cell.length_b   1.000
_cell.length_c   1.000
_cell.angle_alpha   90.00
_cell.angle_beta   90.00
_cell.angle_gamma   90.00
#
_symmetry.space_group_name_H-M   'P 1'
#
loop_
_entity.id
_entity.type
_entity.pdbx_description
1 polymer ?
#
loop_
_entity_poly.entity_id
_entity_poly.type
_entity_poly.pdbx_seq_one_letter_code
_entity_poly.pdbx_strand_id
1 'polypeptide(L)'
;MSQSEPAPKKYERERILLESIKNNPDLHHNALLKILVPEFMAKTTFEKIRDSLIKKEIISVRIKGNMKFYYPSEDYEINLQHQVERNTNTYFHDLKLEIKKLDVDYPHKDIDEKILVANSILRNLIRTDTGFTILDSSKNPKKTLYRDEHLEIQQLIHHIFKIIRNDRHFDIIFPTIVSNLGFFIPQSSWDEDLV
;
A
#
# COMPACT_ATOMS: atom_id res chain seq x y z
N MET A 1 -9.57 -33.82 -9.58
CA MET A 1 -10.17 -32.49 -9.81
C MET A 1 -9.81 -31.63 -8.62
N SER A 2 -8.76 -30.81 -8.77
CA SER A 2 -8.32 -29.91 -7.70
C SER A 2 -9.36 -28.80 -7.55
N GLN A 3 -9.83 -28.59 -6.31
CA GLN A 3 -10.70 -27.48 -5.99
C GLN A 3 -9.87 -26.20 -6.14
N SER A 4 -10.09 -25.46 -7.22
CA SER A 4 -9.61 -24.09 -7.33
C SER A 4 -10.18 -23.30 -6.15
N GLU A 5 -9.30 -22.73 -5.31
CA GLU A 5 -9.71 -21.75 -4.32
C GLU A 5 -10.58 -20.66 -4.99
N PRO A 6 -11.72 -20.27 -4.41
CA PRO A 6 -12.53 -19.22 -5.00
C PRO A 6 -11.79 -17.88 -4.91
N ALA A 7 -11.53 -17.28 -6.07
CA ALA A 7 -11.03 -15.91 -6.25
C ALA A 7 -11.89 -14.86 -5.48
N PRO A 8 -11.35 -13.66 -5.18
CA PRO A 8 -11.59 -12.98 -3.91
C PRO A 8 -12.92 -12.23 -3.84
N LYS A 9 -13.86 -12.72 -3.02
CA LYS A 9 -15.12 -12.06 -2.62
C LYS A 9 -14.96 -10.68 -1.94
N LYS A 10 -13.72 -10.20 -1.75
CA LYS A 10 -13.42 -8.94 -1.05
C LYS A 10 -13.75 -7.72 -1.91
N TYR A 11 -13.25 -7.67 -3.14
CA TYR A 11 -13.44 -6.52 -4.04
C TYR A 11 -14.89 -6.41 -4.51
N GLU A 12 -15.56 -7.55 -4.66
CA GLU A 12 -16.98 -7.63 -5.01
C GLU A 12 -17.87 -6.91 -3.98
N ARG A 13 -17.63 -7.14 -2.68
CA ARG A 13 -18.43 -6.52 -1.60
C ARG A 13 -18.22 -5.01 -1.51
N GLU A 14 -16.98 -4.54 -1.71
CA GLU A 14 -16.68 -3.10 -1.76
C GLU A 14 -17.40 -2.44 -2.94
N ARG A 15 -17.37 -3.06 -4.13
CA ARG A 15 -18.12 -2.60 -5.31
C ARG A 15 -19.63 -2.54 -5.06
N ILE A 16 -20.23 -3.60 -4.51
CA ILE A 16 -21.67 -3.66 -4.22
C ILE A 16 -22.09 -2.55 -3.26
N LEU A 17 -21.29 -2.27 -2.22
CA LEU A 17 -21.57 -1.17 -1.29
C LEU A 17 -21.55 0.19 -2.01
N LEU A 18 -20.52 0.46 -2.82
CA LEU A 18 -20.41 1.71 -3.57
C LEU A 18 -21.55 1.89 -4.57
N GLU A 19 -21.90 0.84 -5.32
CA GLU A 19 -23.06 0.84 -6.24
C GLU A 19 -24.37 1.12 -5.48
N SER A 20 -24.56 0.49 -4.32
CA SER A 20 -25.76 0.67 -3.50
C SER A 20 -25.88 2.10 -2.97
N ILE A 21 -24.76 2.71 -2.55
CA ILE A 21 -24.72 4.12 -2.12
C ILE A 21 -25.05 5.04 -3.31
N LYS A 22 -24.45 4.80 -4.48
CA LYS A 22 -24.66 5.61 -5.69
C LYS A 22 -26.10 5.55 -6.19
N ASN A 23 -26.69 4.35 -6.19
CA ASN A 23 -28.05 4.13 -6.71
C ASN A 23 -29.14 4.57 -5.71
N ASN A 24 -28.80 4.78 -4.45
CA ASN A 24 -29.76 5.09 -3.39
C ASN A 24 -29.28 6.24 -2.48
N PRO A 25 -29.11 7.47 -3.01
CA PRO A 25 -28.48 8.59 -2.29
C PRO A 25 -29.28 9.06 -1.07
N ASP A 26 -30.58 8.79 -1.04
CA ASP A 26 -31.49 9.20 0.04
C ASP A 26 -31.64 8.14 1.14
N LEU A 27 -30.97 6.99 1.03
CA LEU A 27 -31.05 5.96 2.05
C LEU A 27 -30.11 6.25 3.22
N HIS A 28 -30.70 6.34 4.40
CA HIS A 28 -29.93 6.37 5.63
C HIS A 28 -29.31 4.99 5.93
N HIS A 29 -28.30 4.98 6.81
CA HIS A 29 -27.50 3.80 7.17
C HIS A 29 -28.31 2.52 7.42
N ASN A 30 -29.34 2.55 8.27
CA ASN A 30 -30.13 1.35 8.58
C ASN A 30 -30.91 0.81 7.36
N ALA A 31 -31.32 1.68 6.43
CA ALA A 31 -32.00 1.24 5.21
C ALA A 31 -31.01 0.59 4.24
N LEU A 32 -29.82 1.17 4.07
CA LEU A 32 -28.72 0.54 3.33
C LEU A 32 -28.33 -0.82 3.93
N LEU A 33 -28.25 -0.90 5.26
CA LEU A 33 -27.92 -2.14 5.97
C LEU A 33 -28.97 -3.23 5.69
N LYS A 34 -30.26 -2.88 5.61
CA LYS A 34 -31.34 -3.83 5.31
C LYS A 34 -31.27 -4.42 3.89
N ILE A 35 -30.75 -3.66 2.93
CA ILE A 35 -30.58 -4.11 1.53
C ILE A 35 -29.31 -4.97 1.42
N LEU A 36 -28.24 -4.58 2.12
CA LEU A 36 -26.93 -5.21 1.96
C LEU A 36 -26.71 -6.43 2.84
N VAL A 37 -27.40 -6.50 3.97
CA VAL A 37 -27.23 -7.51 5.01
C VAL A 37 -28.54 -8.28 5.23
N PRO A 38 -28.54 -9.62 5.21
CA PRO A 38 -27.38 -10.50 5.02
C PRO A 38 -27.05 -10.82 3.55
N GLU A 39 -27.83 -10.31 2.59
CA GLU A 39 -27.83 -10.75 1.19
C GLU A 39 -26.43 -10.79 0.54
N PHE A 40 -25.65 -9.71 0.69
CA PHE A 40 -24.32 -9.60 0.08
C PHE A 40 -23.18 -9.76 1.09
N MET A 41 -23.43 -9.42 2.36
CA MET A 41 -22.41 -9.43 3.40
C MET A 41 -22.98 -9.49 4.82
N ALA A 42 -22.17 -9.93 5.77
CA ALA A 42 -22.46 -9.79 7.19
C ALA A 42 -22.36 -8.33 7.65
N LYS A 43 -23.09 -7.98 8.72
CA LYS A 43 -23.09 -6.62 9.30
C LYS A 43 -21.68 -6.09 9.61
N THR A 44 -20.86 -6.91 10.27
CA THR A 44 -19.48 -6.53 10.63
C THR A 44 -18.59 -6.29 9.40
N THR A 45 -18.83 -7.03 8.32
CA THR A 45 -18.15 -6.83 7.04
C THR A 45 -18.56 -5.51 6.40
N PHE A 46 -19.86 -5.20 6.37
CA PHE A 46 -20.37 -3.91 5.89
C PHE A 46 -19.75 -2.74 6.66
N GLU A 47 -19.73 -2.79 7.99
CA GLU A 47 -19.15 -1.73 8.83
C GLU A 47 -17.65 -1.53 8.54
N LYS A 48 -16.88 -2.62 8.44
CA LYS A 48 -15.45 -2.55 8.09
C LYS A 48 -15.20 -1.94 6.71
N ILE A 49 -15.98 -2.33 5.69
CA ILE A 49 -15.84 -1.79 4.34
C ILE A 49 -16.23 -0.30 4.34
N ARG A 50 -17.37 0.04 4.96
CA ARG A 50 -17.82 1.44 5.11
C ARG A 50 -16.72 2.30 5.76
N ASP A 51 -16.18 1.87 6.89
CA ASP A 51 -15.16 2.64 7.62
C ASP A 51 -13.88 2.79 6.80
N SER A 52 -13.50 1.74 6.07
CA SER A 52 -12.40 1.79 5.10
C SER A 52 -12.66 2.81 3.98
N LEU A 53 -13.87 2.83 3.39
CA LEU A 53 -14.22 3.76 2.32
C LEU A 53 -14.25 5.22 2.81
N ILE A 54 -14.71 5.47 4.04
CA ILE A 54 -14.67 6.80 4.67
C ILE A 54 -13.22 7.22 4.92
N LYS A 55 -12.39 6.34 5.48
CA LYS A 55 -10.97 6.62 5.76
C LYS A 55 -10.16 6.93 4.49
N LYS A 56 -10.52 6.29 3.38
CA LYS A 56 -9.94 6.52 2.05
C LYS A 56 -10.59 7.70 1.31
N GLU A 57 -11.52 8.42 1.95
CA GLU A 57 -12.23 9.57 1.38
C GLU A 57 -12.99 9.25 0.08
N ILE A 58 -13.34 7.97 -0.14
CA ILE A 58 -14.12 7.51 -1.31
C ILE A 58 -15.58 7.88 -1.13
N ILE A 59 -16.06 7.82 0.11
CA ILE A 59 -17.41 8.23 0.49
C ILE A 59 -17.36 9.23 1.64
N SER A 60 -18.28 10.18 1.62
CA SER A 60 -18.50 11.16 2.68
C SER A 60 -19.76 10.83 3.48
N VAL A 61 -19.81 11.27 4.74
CA VAL A 61 -20.97 11.10 5.61
C VAL A 61 -21.63 12.45 5.86
N ARG A 62 -22.94 12.56 5.63
CA ARG A 62 -23.76 13.66 6.15
C ARG A 62 -24.68 13.16 7.24
N ILE A 63 -24.82 13.95 8.29
CA ILE A 63 -25.69 13.66 9.43
C ILE A 63 -26.88 14.60 9.37
N LYS A 64 -28.10 14.03 9.38
CA LYS A 64 -29.37 14.78 9.49
C LYS A 64 -30.14 14.24 10.68
N GLY A 65 -30.22 15.02 11.76
CA GLY A 65 -30.71 14.51 13.04
C GLY A 65 -29.83 13.36 13.56
N ASN A 66 -30.44 12.20 13.85
CA ASN A 66 -29.72 10.99 14.25
C ASN A 66 -29.44 10.01 13.07
N MET A 67 -29.68 10.44 11.82
CA MET A 67 -29.50 9.61 10.64
C MET A 67 -28.20 9.94 9.92
N LYS A 68 -27.48 8.90 9.49
CA LYS A 68 -26.27 8.99 8.66
C LYS A 68 -26.59 8.62 7.22
N PHE A 69 -26.17 9.45 6.29
CA PHE A 69 -26.29 9.27 4.85
C PHE A 69 -24.89 9.25 4.24
N TYR A 70 -24.67 8.37 3.27
CA TYR A 70 -23.38 8.20 2.61
C TYR A 70 -23.47 8.70 1.17
N TYR A 71 -22.44 9.38 0.71
CA TYR A 71 -22.38 9.93 -0.65
C TYR A 71 -21.01 9.62 -1.25
N PRO A 72 -20.92 9.27 -2.55
CA PRO A 72 -19.63 9.23 -3.24
C PRO A 72 -18.96 10.60 -3.16
N SER A 73 -17.64 10.64 -3.02
CA SER A 73 -16.87 11.88 -3.11
C SER A 73 -16.87 12.39 -4.54
N GLU A 74 -17.13 13.69 -4.75
CA GLU A 74 -17.22 14.30 -6.08
C GLU A 74 -15.82 14.41 -6.74
N ASP A 75 -14.79 14.69 -5.95
CA ASP A 75 -13.40 14.89 -6.42
C ASP A 75 -12.49 13.71 -6.04
N TYR A 76 -12.98 12.47 -6.17
CA TYR A 76 -12.25 11.27 -5.73
C TYR A 76 -10.83 11.18 -6.30
N GLU A 77 -10.65 11.48 -7.59
CA GLU A 77 -9.35 11.39 -8.26
C GLU A 77 -8.35 12.40 -7.68
N ILE A 78 -8.77 13.66 -7.49
CA ILE A 78 -7.92 14.73 -6.95
C ILE A 78 -7.59 14.43 -5.48
N ASN A 79 -8.57 14.04 -4.69
CA ASN A 79 -8.37 13.71 -3.27
C ASN A 79 -7.43 12.51 -3.11
N LEU A 80 -7.58 11.48 -3.94
CA LEU A 80 -6.67 10.34 -3.96
C LEU A 80 -5.24 10.78 -4.31
N GLN A 81 -5.07 11.59 -5.35
CA GLN A 81 -3.75 12.11 -5.74
C GLN A 81 -3.11 12.90 -4.59
N HIS A 82 -3.84 13.81 -3.95
CA HIS A 82 -3.34 14.57 -2.79
C HIS A 82 -3.00 13.68 -1.60
N GLN A 83 -3.83 12.67 -1.32
CA GLN A 83 -3.58 11.73 -0.23
C GLN A 83 -2.34 10.88 -0.49
N VAL A 84 -2.19 10.34 -1.69
CA VAL A 84 -1.01 9.57 -2.09
C VAL A 84 0.23 10.45 -2.03
N GLU A 85 0.17 11.68 -2.55
CA GLU A 85 1.29 12.63 -2.51
C GLU A 85 1.70 12.97 -1.08
N ARG A 86 0.75 13.32 -0.21
CA ARG A 86 1.05 13.62 1.19
C ARG A 86 1.67 12.43 1.91
N ASN A 87 1.07 11.24 1.75
CA ASN A 87 1.52 10.04 2.44
C ASN A 87 2.89 9.60 1.94
N THR A 88 3.11 9.57 0.62
CA THR A 88 4.39 9.20 0.01
C THR A 88 5.49 10.17 0.43
N ASN A 89 5.25 11.48 0.38
CA ASN A 89 6.24 12.47 0.82
C ASN A 89 6.59 12.37 2.30
N THR A 90 5.58 12.24 3.16
CA THR A 90 5.79 12.08 4.61
C THR A 90 6.61 10.83 4.88
N TYR A 91 6.21 9.70 4.28
CA TYR A 91 6.89 8.44 4.47
C TYR A 91 8.32 8.44 3.91
N PHE A 92 8.53 9.10 2.77
CA PHE A 92 9.86 9.28 2.19
C PHE A 92 10.77 10.07 3.14
N HIS A 93 10.26 11.15 3.74
CA HIS A 93 11.00 11.92 4.72
C HIS A 93 11.41 11.08 5.94
N ASP A 94 10.48 10.30 6.49
CA ASP A 94 10.73 9.43 7.64
C ASP A 94 11.77 8.36 7.31
N LEU A 95 11.69 7.73 6.13
CA LEU A 95 12.68 6.76 5.66
C LEU A 95 14.07 7.36 5.57
N LYS A 96 14.21 8.61 5.12
CA LYS A 96 15.52 9.28 5.09
C LYS A 96 16.11 9.45 6.48
N LEU A 97 15.28 9.73 7.49
CA LEU A 97 15.75 9.82 8.88
C LEU A 97 16.14 8.45 9.44
N GLU A 98 15.40 7.39 9.10
CA GLU A 98 15.71 6.01 9.50
C GLU A 98 17.04 5.55 8.89
N ILE A 99 17.26 5.78 7.60
CA ILE A 99 18.47 5.38 6.89
C ILE A 99 19.71 6.11 7.42
N LYS A 100 19.60 7.40 7.79
CA LYS A 100 20.71 8.14 8.40
C LYS A 100 21.19 7.53 9.72
N LYS A 101 20.30 6.92 10.50
CA LYS A 101 20.65 6.24 11.75
C LYS A 101 21.31 4.88 11.51
N LEU A 102 21.03 4.27 10.35
CA LEU A 102 21.50 2.95 10.00
C LEU A 102 23.03 2.85 9.96
N ASP A 103 23.72 3.90 9.51
CA ASP A 103 25.19 3.94 9.47
C ASP A 103 25.83 3.73 10.86
N VAL A 104 25.14 4.16 11.92
CA VAL A 104 25.60 4.03 13.30
C VAL A 104 25.07 2.73 13.92
N ASP A 105 23.78 2.45 13.75
CA ASP A 105 23.12 1.37 14.49
C ASP A 105 23.36 -0.01 13.86
N TYR A 106 23.51 -0.08 12.54
CA TYR A 106 23.57 -1.35 11.81
C TYR A 106 24.75 -2.24 12.22
N PRO A 107 26.00 -1.74 12.34
CA PRO A 107 27.14 -2.59 12.71
C PRO A 107 26.95 -3.33 14.05
N HIS A 108 26.20 -2.72 14.97
CA HIS A 108 25.96 -3.22 16.33
C HIS A 108 24.84 -4.26 16.44
N LYS A 109 24.09 -4.48 15.37
CA LYS A 109 23.00 -5.48 15.32
C LYS A 109 23.53 -6.90 15.11
N ASP A 110 22.75 -7.87 15.55
CA ASP A 110 22.99 -9.27 15.16
C ASP A 110 22.59 -9.54 13.70
N ILE A 111 22.88 -10.74 13.21
CA ILE A 111 22.68 -11.11 11.80
C ILE A 111 21.20 -11.05 11.42
N ASP A 112 20.32 -11.56 12.27
CA ASP A 112 18.88 -11.64 11.98
C ASP A 112 18.27 -10.24 11.99
N GLU A 113 18.63 -9.41 12.96
CA GLU A 113 18.23 -8.01 13.02
C GLU A 113 18.70 -7.22 11.79
N LYS A 114 19.94 -7.44 11.34
CA LYS A 114 20.49 -6.80 10.13
C LYS A 114 19.68 -7.16 8.89
N ILE A 115 19.33 -8.44 8.74
CA ILE A 115 18.52 -8.92 7.62
C ILE A 115 17.12 -8.31 7.67
N LEU A 116 16.47 -8.31 8.84
CA LEU A 116 15.13 -7.74 9.03
C LEU A 116 15.08 -6.25 8.70
N VAL A 117 15.99 -5.47 9.26
CA VAL A 117 16.04 -4.02 9.05
C VAL A 117 16.33 -3.69 7.59
N ALA A 118 17.33 -4.33 6.97
CA ALA A 118 17.65 -4.07 5.57
C ALA A 118 16.50 -4.43 4.62
N ASN A 119 15.85 -5.58 4.82
CA ASN A 119 14.68 -5.98 4.04
C ASN A 119 13.50 -5.02 4.22
N SER A 120 13.26 -4.57 5.45
CA SER A 120 12.21 -3.59 5.74
C SER A 120 12.46 -2.27 4.99
N ILE A 121 13.66 -1.70 5.15
CA ILE A 121 14.03 -0.42 4.52
C ILE A 121 13.98 -0.52 3.00
N LEU A 122 14.56 -1.56 2.39
CA LEU A 122 14.54 -1.74 0.93
C LEU A 122 13.11 -1.89 0.40
N ARG A 123 12.27 -2.68 1.07
CA ARG A 123 10.84 -2.81 0.73
C ARG A 123 10.12 -1.47 0.80
N ASN A 124 10.41 -0.67 1.82
CA ASN A 124 9.75 0.61 2.03
C ASN A 124 10.22 1.67 1.01
N LEU A 125 11.50 1.66 0.63
CA LEU A 125 12.03 2.49 -0.46
C LEU A 125 11.34 2.16 -1.79
N ILE A 126 11.24 0.88 -2.15
CA ILE A 126 10.55 0.43 -3.39
C ILE A 126 9.07 0.83 -3.38
N ARG A 127 8.38 0.66 -2.24
CA ARG A 127 6.97 1.07 -2.10
C ARG A 127 6.79 2.58 -2.25
N THR A 128 7.71 3.36 -1.71
CA THR A 128 7.71 4.82 -1.81
C THR A 128 7.92 5.26 -3.26
N ASP A 129 8.89 4.65 -3.95
CA ASP A 129 9.18 4.90 -5.37
C ASP A 129 7.97 4.59 -6.26
N THR A 130 7.27 3.50 -5.95
CA THR A 130 6.01 3.14 -6.61
C THR A 130 4.93 4.19 -6.35
N GLY A 131 4.87 4.76 -5.15
CA GLY A 131 3.97 5.87 -4.83
C GLY A 131 4.21 7.09 -5.73
N PHE A 132 5.46 7.50 -5.92
CA PHE A 132 5.83 8.57 -6.86
C PHE A 132 5.52 8.20 -8.31
N THR A 133 5.80 6.96 -8.72
CA THR A 133 5.48 6.45 -10.06
C THR A 133 3.98 6.51 -10.36
N ILE A 134 3.12 6.16 -9.39
CA ILE A 134 1.67 6.26 -9.51
C ILE A 134 1.24 7.72 -9.65
N LEU A 135 1.87 8.64 -8.90
CA LEU A 135 1.55 10.07 -8.98
C LEU A 135 1.97 10.67 -10.33
N ASP A 136 3.16 10.33 -10.83
CA ASP A 136 3.61 10.73 -12.17
C ASP A 136 2.64 10.22 -13.24
N SER A 137 2.28 8.94 -13.16
CA SER A 137 1.39 8.31 -14.14
C SER A 137 -0.03 8.89 -14.11
N SER A 138 -0.56 9.19 -12.93
CA SER A 138 -1.91 9.73 -12.76
C SER A 138 -2.02 11.22 -13.06
N LYS A 139 -1.02 12.03 -12.68
CA LYS A 139 -1.03 13.47 -12.91
C LYS A 139 -0.60 13.83 -14.33
N ASN A 140 0.50 13.22 -14.83
CA ASN A 140 0.99 13.47 -16.18
C ASN A 140 1.91 12.34 -16.68
N PRO A 141 1.39 11.36 -17.44
CA PRO A 141 2.18 10.20 -17.88
C PRO A 141 3.33 10.54 -18.85
N LYS A 142 3.37 11.78 -19.37
CA LYS A 142 4.44 12.24 -20.28
C LYS A 142 5.59 12.93 -19.54
N LYS A 143 5.50 13.12 -18.22
CA LYS A 143 6.49 13.84 -17.44
C LYS A 143 6.71 13.17 -16.09
N THR A 144 7.98 12.97 -15.73
CA THR A 144 8.39 12.58 -14.39
C THR A 144 8.39 13.83 -13.50
N LEU A 145 7.35 14.00 -12.67
CA LEU A 145 7.20 15.14 -11.77
C LEU A 145 8.13 15.00 -10.56
N TYR A 146 8.31 13.78 -10.05
CA TYR A 146 9.12 13.48 -8.85
C TYR A 146 10.50 12.91 -9.20
N ARG A 147 11.15 13.47 -10.22
CA ARG A 147 12.43 12.97 -10.75
C ARG A 147 13.53 12.95 -9.69
N ASP A 148 13.59 13.99 -8.86
CA ASP A 148 14.64 14.12 -7.86
C ASP A 148 14.44 13.11 -6.73
N GLU A 149 13.19 12.86 -6.34
CA GLU A 149 12.82 11.84 -5.37
C GLU A 149 13.16 10.43 -5.87
N HIS A 150 12.85 10.11 -7.13
CA HIS A 150 13.25 8.85 -7.75
C HIS A 150 14.78 8.65 -7.72
N LEU A 151 15.53 9.69 -8.07
CA LEU A 151 16.99 9.65 -8.04
C LEU A 151 17.53 9.48 -6.60
N GLU A 152 16.96 10.20 -5.64
CA GLU A 152 17.35 10.09 -4.23
C GLU A 152 17.03 8.71 -3.67
N ILE A 153 15.88 8.10 -4.01
CA ILE A 153 15.55 6.72 -3.64
C ILE A 153 16.58 5.75 -4.23
N GLN A 154 16.96 5.89 -5.49
CA GLN A 154 18.00 5.07 -6.11
C GLN A 154 19.34 5.18 -5.34
N GLN A 155 19.72 6.39 -4.93
CA GLN A 155 20.93 6.62 -4.15
C GLN A 155 20.84 6.00 -2.75
N LEU A 156 19.67 6.08 -2.09
CA LEU A 156 19.42 5.45 -0.80
C LEU A 156 19.49 3.93 -0.89
N ILE A 157 18.87 3.32 -1.90
CA ILE A 157 18.97 1.87 -2.15
C ILE A 157 20.44 1.46 -2.33
N HIS A 158 21.20 2.22 -3.12
CA HIS A 158 22.63 1.99 -3.28
C HIS A 158 23.39 2.08 -1.95
N HIS A 159 23.06 3.07 -1.11
CA HIS A 159 23.64 3.24 0.22
C HIS A 159 23.37 2.02 1.11
N ILE A 160 22.15 1.49 1.13
CA ILE A 160 21.83 0.26 1.88
C ILE A 160 22.67 -0.92 1.38
N PHE A 161 22.80 -1.12 0.07
CA PHE A 161 23.65 -2.17 -0.47
C PHE A 161 25.13 -1.99 -0.11
N LYS A 162 25.61 -0.74 -0.03
CA LYS A 162 26.96 -0.44 0.41
C LYS A 162 27.17 -0.81 1.88
N ILE A 163 26.22 -0.51 2.77
CA ILE A 163 26.25 -0.91 4.19
C ILE A 163 26.35 -2.44 4.29
N ILE A 164 25.46 -3.16 3.60
CA ILE A 164 25.43 -4.64 3.61
C ILE A 164 26.76 -5.21 3.10
N ARG A 165 27.28 -4.68 1.99
CA ARG A 165 28.54 -5.14 1.37
C ARG A 165 29.75 -5.02 2.29
N ASN A 166 29.74 -4.04 3.18
CA ASN A 166 30.83 -3.81 4.11
C ASN A 166 30.66 -4.57 5.44
N ASP A 167 29.58 -5.36 5.60
CA ASP A 167 29.38 -6.17 6.81
C ASP A 167 30.28 -7.41 6.82
N ARG A 168 30.79 -7.77 8.01
CA ARG A 168 31.63 -8.95 8.20
C ARG A 168 30.93 -10.28 7.88
N HIS A 169 29.59 -10.31 7.91
CA HIS A 169 28.79 -11.50 7.58
C HIS A 169 28.10 -11.35 6.21
N PHE A 170 28.67 -10.56 5.30
CA PHE A 170 28.13 -10.30 3.98
C PHE A 170 27.66 -11.57 3.25
N ASP A 171 28.46 -12.64 3.28
CA ASP A 171 28.18 -13.90 2.56
C ASP A 171 26.91 -14.61 3.02
N ILE A 172 26.40 -14.28 4.21
CA ILE A 172 25.13 -14.80 4.74
C ILE A 172 24.03 -13.75 4.54
N ILE A 173 24.29 -12.51 4.96
CA ILE A 173 23.29 -11.44 4.96
C ILE A 173 22.81 -11.11 3.55
N PHE A 174 23.72 -10.94 2.60
CA PHE A 174 23.37 -10.46 1.27
C PHE A 174 22.53 -11.47 0.46
N PRO A 175 22.87 -12.76 0.36
CA PRO A 175 22.01 -13.74 -0.32
C PRO A 175 20.62 -13.84 0.31
N THR A 176 20.51 -13.78 1.64
CA THR A 176 19.20 -13.82 2.31
C THR A 176 18.36 -12.59 1.99
N ILE A 177 18.95 -11.39 1.94
CA ILE A 177 18.25 -10.17 1.53
C ILE A 177 17.82 -10.26 0.07
N VAL A 178 18.71 -10.66 -0.85
CA VAL A 178 18.39 -10.77 -2.29
C VAL A 178 17.28 -11.79 -2.54
N SER A 179 17.31 -12.93 -1.85
CA SER A 179 16.23 -13.93 -1.94
C SER A 179 14.87 -13.34 -1.52
N ASN A 180 14.84 -12.53 -0.45
CA ASN A 180 13.62 -11.83 -0.02
C ASN A 180 13.16 -10.73 -0.97
N LEU A 181 14.09 -10.08 -1.69
CA LEU A 181 13.77 -9.10 -2.73
C LEU A 181 13.17 -9.74 -3.99
N GLY A 182 13.30 -11.05 -4.17
CA GLY A 182 12.72 -11.80 -5.30
C GLY A 182 11.21 -11.62 -5.46
N PHE A 183 10.48 -11.13 -4.44
CA PHE A 183 9.08 -10.74 -4.54
C PHE A 183 8.85 -9.46 -5.39
N PHE A 184 9.85 -8.58 -5.45
CA PHE A 184 9.76 -7.29 -6.16
C PHE A 184 10.44 -7.32 -7.53
N ILE A 185 11.25 -8.35 -7.78
CA ILE A 185 11.94 -8.55 -9.04
C ILE A 185 11.06 -9.46 -9.91
N PRO A 186 10.82 -9.13 -11.18
CA PRO A 186 10.13 -10.04 -12.09
C PRO A 186 10.85 -11.40 -12.12
N GLN A 187 10.15 -12.45 -11.71
CA GLN A 187 10.66 -13.82 -11.82
C GLN A 187 10.39 -14.32 -13.23
N SER A 188 11.39 -14.93 -13.86
CA SER A 188 11.15 -15.72 -15.07
C SER A 188 10.49 -17.02 -14.66
N SER A 189 9.47 -17.46 -15.40
CA SER A 189 8.64 -18.66 -15.14
C SER A 189 9.37 -20.01 -15.23
N TRP A 190 10.69 -20.05 -15.01
CA TRP A 190 11.50 -21.27 -15.06
C TRP A 190 11.74 -21.90 -13.68
N ASP A 191 11.19 -21.31 -12.61
CA ASP A 191 11.38 -21.77 -11.22
C ASP A 191 10.10 -22.35 -10.57
N GLU A 192 9.00 -22.53 -11.32
CA GLU A 192 7.76 -23.11 -10.78
C GLU A 192 7.82 -24.65 -10.61
N ASP A 193 8.86 -25.33 -11.10
CA ASP A 193 8.97 -26.80 -11.07
C ASP A 193 9.73 -27.36 -9.84
N LEU A 194 9.99 -26.55 -8.81
CA LEU A 194 10.65 -27.01 -7.57
C LEU A 194 9.89 -26.61 -6.30
N VAL A 195 8.60 -26.93 -6.22
CA VAL A 195 7.87 -27.12 -4.94
C VAL A 195 6.91 -28.30 -5.05
#